data_AF-A0A935HSY0-F1
#
_entry.id   AF-A0A935HSY0-F1
#
_cell.length_a   1.000
_cell.length_b   1.000
_cell.length_c   1.000
_cell.angle_alpha   90.00
_cell.angle_beta   90.00
_cell.angle_gamma   90.00
#
_symmetry.space_group_name_H-M   'P 1'
#
loop_
_entity.id
_entity.type
_entity.pdbx_description
1 polymer ?
#
loop_
_entity_poly.entity_id
_entity_poly.type
_entity_poly.pdbx_seq_one_letter_code
_entity_poly.pdbx_strand_id
1 'polypeptide(L)'
;MPFGRSGPPAAFAKYEFGVSLSPGQNNQLFTLYTVKEFEGEVIQVDPMTREQFVLQAQGIVQSKANTSGENLFRRFEVQLCLPVGPDTVGRYLQDCPVFDNLWKLRFWDYPYRLVEGQHPGKGWAEKREAPSGRQMLLLTDYGILRLNDIARGEDAFRLLRDVGDSAWVDNYRKGY
;
A
#
# COMPACT_ATOMS: atom_id res chain seq x y z
N MET A 1 -49.47 -5.81 -21.74
CA MET A 1 -48.44 -5.81 -20.68
C MET A 1 -47.08 -5.97 -21.35
N PRO A 2 -46.13 -5.03 -21.26
CA PRO A 2 -44.78 -5.27 -21.72
C PRO A 2 -43.89 -5.69 -20.56
N PHE A 3 -43.12 -6.76 -20.79
CA PHE A 3 -42.13 -7.32 -19.90
C PHE A 3 -40.98 -6.32 -19.67
N GLY A 4 -40.73 -6.01 -18.39
CA GLY A 4 -39.57 -5.23 -17.99
C GLY A 4 -38.28 -5.97 -18.34
N ARG A 5 -37.47 -5.39 -19.21
CA ARG A 5 -36.07 -5.80 -19.36
C ARG A 5 -35.31 -5.26 -18.15
N SER A 6 -35.02 -6.12 -17.19
CA SER A 6 -33.96 -5.86 -16.22
C SER A 6 -32.65 -5.74 -17.01
N GLY A 7 -32.15 -4.52 -17.19
CA GLY A 7 -30.79 -4.30 -17.67
C GLY A 7 -29.78 -5.00 -16.73
N PRO A 8 -28.57 -5.32 -17.21
CA PRO A 8 -27.51 -5.82 -16.33
C PRO A 8 -27.36 -4.85 -15.15
N PRO A 9 -27.08 -5.36 -13.92
CA PRO A 9 -26.84 -4.49 -12.78
C PRO A 9 -25.79 -3.46 -13.18
N ALA A 10 -26.09 -2.17 -12.99
CA ALA A 10 -25.12 -1.12 -13.24
C ALA A 10 -23.85 -1.48 -12.48
N ALA A 11 -22.75 -1.73 -13.18
CA ALA A 11 -21.47 -1.98 -12.54
C ALA A 11 -21.15 -0.71 -11.73
N PHE A 12 -21.26 -0.78 -10.40
CA PHE A 12 -20.94 0.38 -9.59
C PHE A 12 -19.43 0.53 -9.56
N ALA A 13 -18.94 1.75 -9.83
CA ALA A 13 -17.53 2.03 -9.69
C ALA A 13 -17.10 1.78 -8.24
N LYS A 14 -16.13 0.88 -8.04
CA LYS A 14 -15.57 0.55 -6.74
C LYS A 14 -14.44 1.52 -6.42
N TYR A 15 -14.28 1.86 -5.16
CA TYR A 15 -13.12 2.62 -4.69
C TYR A 15 -12.31 1.73 -3.76
N GLU A 16 -10.99 1.76 -3.90
CA GLU A 16 -10.05 0.95 -3.14
C GLU A 16 -8.82 1.77 -2.75
N PHE A 17 -8.09 1.30 -1.75
CA PHE A 17 -6.78 1.83 -1.42
C PHE A 17 -5.73 1.27 -2.39
N GLY A 18 -4.76 2.11 -2.74
CA GLY A 18 -3.66 1.75 -3.61
C GLY A 18 -2.31 2.10 -3.01
N VAL A 19 -1.31 1.25 -3.24
CA VAL A 19 0.10 1.50 -2.91
C VAL A 19 0.93 1.32 -4.17
N SER A 20 1.74 2.32 -4.52
CA SER A 20 2.74 2.20 -5.59
C SER A 20 4.14 2.45 -5.03
N LEU A 21 5.11 1.68 -5.51
CA LEU A 21 6.53 1.87 -5.21
C LEU A 21 7.15 2.97 -6.07
N SER A 22 6.34 3.72 -6.81
CA SER A 22 6.79 4.90 -7.53
C SER A 22 6.91 6.13 -6.65
N PRO A 23 8.02 6.88 -6.78
CA PRO A 23 8.18 8.16 -6.13
C PRO A 23 6.99 9.07 -6.40
N GLY A 24 6.51 9.69 -5.34
CA GLY A 24 5.42 10.65 -5.38
C GLY A 24 5.93 12.09 -5.49
N GLN A 25 5.02 13.04 -5.23
CA GLN A 25 5.38 14.44 -5.10
C GLN A 25 6.22 14.67 -3.82
N ASN A 26 6.91 15.80 -3.73
CA ASN A 26 7.64 16.24 -2.53
C ASN A 26 8.68 15.23 -2.00
N ASN A 27 9.46 14.61 -2.89
CA ASN A 27 10.47 13.61 -2.56
C ASN A 27 9.92 12.36 -1.81
N GLN A 28 8.64 12.04 -1.95
CA GLN A 28 8.13 10.76 -1.45
C GLN A 28 8.72 9.60 -2.27
N LEU A 29 9.07 8.51 -1.59
CA LEU A 29 9.69 7.32 -2.21
C LEU A 29 8.69 6.25 -2.67
N PHE A 30 7.42 6.48 -2.37
CA PHE A 30 6.27 5.67 -2.72
C PHE A 30 5.07 6.62 -2.80
N THR A 31 3.96 6.15 -3.38
CA THR A 31 2.72 6.93 -3.44
C THR A 31 1.55 6.09 -2.97
N LEU A 32 0.67 6.71 -2.18
CA LEU A 32 -0.58 6.13 -1.70
C LEU A 32 -1.75 6.73 -2.46
N TYR A 33 -2.77 5.94 -2.74
CA TYR A 33 -3.86 6.33 -3.61
C TYR A 33 -5.23 5.92 -3.08
N THR A 34 -6.25 6.68 -3.48
CA THR A 34 -7.60 6.14 -3.70
C THR A 34 -7.69 5.77 -5.17
N VAL A 35 -7.99 4.52 -5.46
CA VAL A 35 -8.17 4.00 -6.81
C VAL A 35 -9.65 3.81 -7.05
N LYS A 36 -10.17 4.39 -8.14
CA LYS A 36 -11.54 4.14 -8.61
C LYS A 36 -11.46 3.17 -9.78
N GLU A 37 -12.18 2.07 -9.65
CA GLU A 37 -12.24 0.99 -10.63
C GLU A 37 -13.67 0.86 -11.15
N PHE A 38 -13.82 0.61 -12.45
CA PHE A 38 -15.09 0.29 -13.08
C PHE A 38 -14.87 -0.86 -14.05
N GLU A 39 -15.62 -1.96 -13.87
CA GLU A 39 -15.51 -3.16 -14.71
C GLU A 39 -14.07 -3.74 -14.79
N GLY A 40 -13.31 -3.67 -13.70
CA GLY A 40 -11.92 -4.16 -13.63
C GLY A 40 -10.87 -3.16 -14.09
N GLU A 41 -11.30 -2.06 -14.73
CA GLU A 41 -10.43 -1.02 -15.27
C GLU A 41 -10.29 0.15 -14.29
N VAL A 42 -9.04 0.60 -14.11
CA VAL A 42 -8.74 1.77 -13.28
C VAL A 42 -9.12 3.03 -14.05
N ILE A 43 -10.16 3.71 -13.60
CA ILE A 43 -10.69 4.91 -14.26
C ILE A 43 -10.23 6.21 -13.59
N GLN A 44 -9.81 6.17 -12.33
CA GLN A 44 -9.27 7.33 -11.62
C GLN A 44 -8.32 6.90 -10.51
N VAL A 45 -7.26 7.68 -10.29
CA VAL A 45 -6.26 7.44 -9.24
C VAL A 45 -5.94 8.78 -8.58
N ASP A 46 -6.33 8.93 -7.31
CA ASP A 46 -6.15 10.17 -6.54
C ASP A 46 -5.07 9.95 -5.47
N PRO A 47 -3.92 10.65 -5.53
CA PRO A 47 -2.86 10.52 -4.53
C PRO A 47 -3.30 11.09 -3.17
N MET A 48 -2.81 10.50 -2.09
CA MET A 48 -3.10 10.93 -0.72
C MET A 48 -1.85 10.89 0.16
N THR A 49 -1.91 11.58 1.30
CA THR A 49 -0.83 11.56 2.30
C THR A 49 -0.87 10.28 3.15
N ARG A 50 0.25 9.97 3.82
CA ARG A 50 0.36 8.87 4.80
C ARG A 50 -0.72 8.97 5.88
N GLU A 51 -0.90 10.18 6.42
CA GLU A 51 -1.90 10.45 7.44
C GLU A 51 -3.33 10.22 6.93
N GLN A 52 -3.67 10.74 5.74
CA GLN A 52 -4.98 10.53 5.14
C GLN A 52 -5.25 9.04 4.92
N PHE A 53 -4.28 8.30 4.40
CA PHE A 53 -4.39 6.86 4.20
C PHE A 53 -4.65 6.14 5.52
N VAL A 54 -3.84 6.43 6.55
CA VAL A 54 -3.91 5.74 7.84
C VAL A 54 -5.22 6.05 8.56
N LEU A 55 -5.69 7.29 8.57
CA LEU A 55 -6.96 7.65 9.20
C LEU A 55 -8.17 7.05 8.47
N GLN A 56 -8.14 7.02 7.13
CA GLN A 56 -9.22 6.42 6.34
C GLN A 56 -9.23 4.89 6.42
N ALA A 57 -8.06 4.25 6.37
CA ALA A 57 -7.94 2.79 6.47
C ALA A 57 -8.25 2.27 7.88
N GLN A 58 -8.07 3.07 8.94
CA GLN A 58 -8.54 2.74 10.29
C GLN A 58 -10.05 2.93 10.47
N GLY A 59 -10.75 3.54 9.51
CA GLY A 59 -12.17 3.86 9.60
C GLY A 59 -12.50 5.10 10.43
N ILE A 60 -11.49 5.91 10.79
CA ILE A 60 -11.67 7.14 11.58
C ILE A 60 -12.23 8.27 10.72
N VAL A 61 -11.72 8.40 9.49
CA VAL A 61 -12.19 9.37 8.49
C VAL A 61 -13.01 8.65 7.44
N GLN A 62 -14.15 9.23 7.07
CA GLN A 62 -14.98 8.70 6.00
C GLN A 62 -14.18 8.58 4.70
N SER A 63 -14.29 7.42 4.06
CA SER A 63 -13.61 7.17 2.79
C SER A 63 -14.52 6.42 1.84
N LYS A 64 -14.45 6.78 0.56
CA LYS A 64 -15.11 6.01 -0.50
C LYS A 64 -14.52 4.60 -0.61
N ALA A 65 -13.24 4.43 -0.25
CA ALA A 65 -12.54 3.15 -0.25
C ALA A 65 -12.76 2.33 1.03
N ASN A 66 -13.35 2.91 2.08
CA ASN A 66 -13.72 2.22 3.32
C ASN A 66 -15.11 2.65 3.77
N THR A 67 -16.14 2.18 3.06
CA THR A 67 -17.53 2.54 3.34
C THR A 67 -18.08 1.90 4.61
N SER A 68 -17.49 0.78 5.07
CA SER A 68 -17.87 0.10 6.31
C SER A 68 -17.33 0.81 7.56
N GLY A 69 -16.32 1.68 7.41
CA GLY A 69 -15.65 2.33 8.54
C GLY A 69 -14.93 1.34 9.45
N GLU A 70 -14.56 0.17 8.93
CA GLU A 70 -13.83 -0.83 9.70
C GLU A 70 -12.34 -0.52 9.73
N ASN A 71 -11.62 -1.05 10.71
CA ASN A 71 -10.16 -0.93 10.75
C ASN A 71 -9.54 -2.00 9.84
N LEU A 72 -9.18 -1.60 8.62
CA LEU A 72 -8.59 -2.49 7.61
C LEU A 72 -7.22 -3.02 8.04
N PHE A 73 -6.43 -2.26 8.79
CA PHE A 73 -5.15 -2.77 9.32
C PHE A 73 -5.35 -3.93 10.30
N ARG A 74 -6.42 -3.92 11.09
CA ARG A 74 -6.78 -5.07 11.94
C ARG A 74 -7.28 -6.24 11.10
N ARG A 75 -8.15 -5.97 10.12
CA ARG A 75 -8.71 -7.01 9.23
C ARG A 75 -7.63 -7.76 8.45
N PHE A 76 -6.59 -7.06 8.00
CA PHE A 76 -5.46 -7.63 7.25
C PHE A 76 -4.21 -7.88 8.12
N GLU A 77 -4.34 -7.78 9.44
CA GLU A 77 -3.27 -8.10 10.40
C GLU A 77 -1.95 -7.34 10.16
N VAL A 78 -2.02 -6.08 9.74
CA VAL A 78 -0.85 -5.22 9.53
C VAL A 78 -0.33 -4.72 10.88
N GLN A 79 0.41 -5.58 11.59
CA GLN A 79 0.82 -5.40 12.99
C GLN A 79 1.54 -4.06 13.24
N LEU A 80 2.40 -3.62 12.31
CA LEU A 80 3.11 -2.34 12.43
C LEU A 80 2.18 -1.12 12.36
N CYS A 81 0.97 -1.26 11.81
CA CYS A 81 -0.04 -0.21 11.75
C CYS A 81 -1.12 -0.37 12.83
N LEU A 82 -0.83 -1.14 13.89
CA LEU A 82 -1.70 -1.26 15.05
C LEU A 82 -1.08 -0.56 16.27
N PRO A 83 -1.89 0.12 17.09
CA PRO A 83 -1.42 0.68 18.35
C PRO A 83 -0.87 -0.42 19.27
N VAL A 84 0.28 -0.17 19.89
CA VAL A 84 0.93 -1.09 20.84
C VAL A 84 0.59 -0.68 22.28
N GLY A 85 0.21 -1.65 23.12
CA GLY A 85 0.02 -1.43 24.56
C GLY A 85 -1.13 -2.24 25.18
N PRO A 86 -1.29 -2.20 26.51
CA PRO A 86 -2.33 -2.94 27.23
C PRO A 86 -3.74 -2.40 27.00
N ASP A 87 -3.88 -1.15 26.51
CA ASP A 87 -5.16 -0.55 26.16
C ASP A 87 -5.06 0.17 24.81
N THR A 88 -5.53 -0.52 23.76
CA THR A 88 -5.49 -0.08 22.36
C THR A 88 -6.86 0.35 21.87
N VAL A 89 -7.88 0.31 22.74
CA VAL A 89 -9.25 0.67 22.39
C VAL A 89 -9.33 2.20 22.27
N GLY A 90 -9.72 2.70 21.09
CA GLY A 90 -9.81 4.14 20.83
C GLY A 90 -8.49 4.85 20.52
N ARG A 91 -7.34 4.15 20.57
CA ARG A 91 -6.07 4.69 20.06
C ARG A 91 -6.02 4.55 18.54
N TYR A 92 -5.71 5.65 17.88
CA TYR A 92 -5.48 5.68 16.44
C TYR A 92 -4.04 6.13 16.17
N LEU A 93 -3.49 5.62 15.08
CA LEU A 93 -2.22 6.09 14.56
C LEU A 93 -2.49 7.23 13.57
N GLN A 94 -1.60 8.23 13.55
CA GLN A 94 -1.55 9.23 12.49
C GLN A 94 -0.61 8.81 11.36
N ASP A 95 0.31 7.89 11.63
CA ASP A 95 1.25 7.37 10.66
C ASP A 95 1.63 5.93 11.01
N CYS A 96 2.09 5.17 10.02
CA CYS A 96 2.49 3.79 10.20
C CYS A 96 3.98 3.56 9.86
N PRO A 97 4.76 2.97 10.78
CA PRO A 97 6.16 2.61 10.56
C PRO A 97 6.43 1.76 9.32
N VAL A 98 5.44 0.99 8.85
CA VAL A 98 5.60 0.15 7.64
C VAL A 98 5.97 0.98 6.40
N PHE A 99 5.49 2.22 6.33
CA PHE A 99 5.71 3.08 5.18
C PHE A 99 7.18 3.51 5.05
N ASP A 100 7.93 3.55 6.16
CA ASP A 100 9.36 3.81 6.15
C ASP A 100 10.18 2.65 5.58
N ASN A 101 9.54 1.49 5.34
CA ASN A 101 10.15 0.32 4.73
C ASN A 101 9.79 0.16 3.25
N LEU A 102 8.70 0.77 2.76
CA LEU A 102 8.22 0.57 1.37
C LEU A 102 9.29 0.91 0.32
N TRP A 103 10.06 1.96 0.53
CA TRP A 103 11.11 2.35 -0.41
C TRP A 103 12.21 1.29 -0.57
N LYS A 104 12.42 0.47 0.47
CA LYS A 104 13.46 -0.57 0.49
C LYS A 104 13.16 -1.67 -0.54
N LEU A 105 11.91 -1.84 -0.95
CA LEU A 105 11.53 -2.75 -2.04
C LEU A 105 12.07 -2.30 -3.41
N ARG A 106 12.29 -0.98 -3.59
CA ARG A 106 12.72 -0.44 -4.87
C ARG A 106 14.22 -0.19 -4.94
N PHE A 107 14.82 0.26 -3.84
CA PHE A 107 16.20 0.71 -3.82
C PHE A 107 17.08 -0.19 -2.96
N TRP A 108 18.33 -0.42 -3.38
CA TRP A 108 19.36 -1.08 -2.56
C TRP A 108 19.89 -0.15 -1.46
N ASP A 109 19.94 1.15 -1.76
CA ASP A 109 20.42 2.19 -0.86
C ASP A 109 19.49 3.40 -0.95
N TYR A 110 19.49 4.25 0.07
CA TYR A 110 18.61 5.40 0.09
C TYR A 110 18.89 6.32 -1.10
N PRO A 111 17.89 6.68 -1.93
CA PRO A 111 18.16 7.28 -3.23
C PRO A 111 18.41 8.80 -3.17
N TYR A 112 18.12 9.46 -2.05
CA TYR A 112 18.40 10.90 -1.89
C TYR A 112 19.68 11.16 -1.11
N ARG A 113 20.28 12.33 -1.33
CA ARG A 113 21.42 12.77 -0.51
C ARG A 113 20.97 12.95 0.93
N LEU A 114 21.72 12.32 1.81
CA LEU A 114 21.54 12.40 3.25
C LEU A 114 21.98 13.77 3.73
N VAL A 115 21.16 14.39 4.58
CA VAL A 115 21.62 15.52 5.39
C VAL A 115 22.56 14.94 6.46
N GLU A 116 23.60 15.69 6.81
CA GLU A 116 24.62 15.27 7.77
C GLU A 116 23.97 14.74 9.07
N GLY A 117 24.29 13.50 9.46
CA GLY A 117 23.69 12.80 10.61
C GLY A 117 22.52 11.87 10.29
N GLN A 118 22.00 11.84 9.06
CA GLN A 118 21.04 10.83 8.63
C GLN A 118 21.76 9.62 8.03
N HIS A 119 21.42 8.43 8.53
CA HIS A 119 21.81 7.14 7.95
C HIS A 119 20.55 6.29 7.74
N PRO A 120 19.70 6.60 6.75
CA PRO A 120 18.67 5.67 6.33
C PRO A 120 19.41 4.42 5.87
N GLY A 121 19.25 3.33 6.62
CA GLY A 121 20.00 2.10 6.39
C GLY A 121 19.78 1.52 5.00
N LYS A 122 20.36 0.34 4.74
CA LYS A 122 20.24 -0.30 3.43
C LYS A 122 18.79 -0.67 3.09
N GLY A 123 18.46 -0.51 1.81
CA GLY A 123 17.25 -1.08 1.24
C GLY A 123 17.38 -2.59 1.00
N TRP A 124 16.40 -3.18 0.32
CA TRP A 124 16.26 -4.62 0.15
C TRP A 124 16.30 -5.05 -1.32
N ALA A 125 16.15 -4.12 -2.26
CA ALA A 125 16.24 -4.40 -3.69
C ALA A 125 17.66 -4.78 -4.08
N GLU A 126 17.84 -5.82 -4.90
CA GLU A 126 19.15 -6.33 -5.30
C GLU A 126 19.95 -5.30 -6.14
N LYS A 127 19.28 -4.48 -6.95
CA LYS A 127 19.92 -3.45 -7.76
C LYS A 127 19.74 -2.08 -7.14
N ARG A 128 20.59 -1.13 -7.55
CA ARG A 128 20.62 0.23 -7.01
C ARG A 128 19.26 0.93 -7.01
N GLU A 129 18.53 0.86 -8.12
CA GLU A 129 17.29 1.63 -8.35
C GLU A 129 16.08 0.75 -8.69
N ALA A 130 16.24 -0.57 -8.64
CA ALA A 130 15.19 -1.51 -8.95
C ALA A 130 15.40 -2.87 -8.26
N PRO A 131 14.32 -3.63 -8.00
CA PRO A 131 14.40 -5.04 -7.64
C PRO A 131 14.98 -5.88 -8.80
N SER A 132 15.49 -7.07 -8.46
CA SER A 132 15.83 -8.07 -9.47
C SER A 132 14.59 -8.71 -10.08
N GLY A 133 14.77 -9.52 -11.14
CA GLY A 133 13.66 -10.23 -11.76
C GLY A 133 12.92 -11.14 -10.78
N ARG A 134 13.65 -11.80 -9.87
CA ARG A 134 13.05 -12.66 -8.84
C ARG A 134 12.26 -11.86 -7.81
N GLN A 135 12.82 -10.75 -7.36
CA GLN A 135 12.11 -9.82 -6.47
C GLN A 135 10.86 -9.23 -7.13
N MET A 136 10.90 -8.96 -8.43
CA MET A 136 9.70 -8.56 -9.18
C MET A 136 8.65 -9.66 -9.23
N LEU A 137 9.04 -10.94 -9.38
CA LEU A 137 8.08 -12.06 -9.32
C LEU A 137 7.32 -12.08 -7.99
N LEU A 138 8.01 -11.88 -6.86
CA LEU A 138 7.35 -11.76 -5.55
C LEU A 138 6.37 -10.58 -5.50
N LEU A 139 6.71 -9.45 -6.15
CA LEU A 139 5.82 -8.29 -6.20
C LEU A 139 4.57 -8.51 -7.08
N THR A 140 4.62 -9.45 -8.04
CA THR A 140 3.46 -9.78 -8.89
C THR A 140 2.31 -10.39 -8.10
N ASP A 141 2.58 -11.05 -6.97
CA ASP A 141 1.56 -11.61 -6.08
C ASP A 141 0.68 -10.54 -5.41
N TYR A 142 1.11 -9.28 -5.48
CA TYR A 142 0.40 -8.09 -5.01
C TYR A 142 -0.10 -7.20 -6.17
N GLY A 143 -0.09 -7.71 -7.40
CA GLY A 143 -0.53 -6.96 -8.58
C GLY A 143 0.48 -5.93 -9.13
N ILE A 144 1.73 -5.95 -8.65
CA ILE A 144 2.80 -5.06 -9.14
C ILE A 144 3.62 -5.81 -10.21
N LEU A 145 3.16 -5.74 -11.46
CA LEU A 145 3.85 -6.37 -12.61
C LEU A 145 5.07 -5.55 -13.06
N ARG A 146 5.00 -4.23 -12.85
CA ARG A 146 6.02 -3.23 -13.14
C ARG A 146 6.12 -2.27 -11.96
N LEU A 147 7.25 -1.61 -11.81
CA LEU A 147 7.50 -0.69 -10.68
C LEU A 147 6.51 0.47 -10.55
N ASN A 148 5.86 0.85 -11.65
CA ASN A 148 4.87 1.93 -11.67
C ASN A 148 3.44 1.44 -11.45
N ASP A 149 3.23 0.13 -11.35
CA ASP A 149 1.90 -0.40 -11.09
C ASP A 149 1.51 -0.14 -9.62
N ILE A 150 0.23 -0.39 -9.33
CA ILE A 150 -0.39 -0.09 -8.04
C ILE A 150 -0.92 -1.40 -7.47
N ALA A 151 -0.44 -1.79 -6.29
CA ALA A 151 -1.10 -2.82 -5.48
C ALA A 151 -2.42 -2.23 -4.98
N ARG A 152 -3.54 -2.91 -5.22
CA ARG A 152 -4.91 -2.40 -5.00
C ARG A 152 -5.67 -3.23 -3.96
N GLY A 153 -6.56 -2.58 -3.23
CA GLY A 153 -7.51 -3.26 -2.34
C GLY A 153 -6.80 -4.16 -1.34
N GLU A 154 -7.17 -5.44 -1.32
CA GLU A 154 -6.60 -6.44 -0.42
C GLU A 154 -5.08 -6.60 -0.64
N ASP A 155 -4.60 -6.52 -1.88
CA ASP A 155 -3.19 -6.70 -2.23
C ASP A 155 -2.31 -5.60 -1.64
N ALA A 156 -2.84 -4.37 -1.59
CA ALA A 156 -2.17 -3.26 -0.92
C ALA A 156 -1.92 -3.59 0.56
N PHE A 157 -2.94 -4.09 1.28
CA PHE A 157 -2.81 -4.42 2.69
C PHE A 157 -1.99 -5.69 2.93
N ARG A 158 -2.08 -6.70 2.06
CA ARG A 158 -1.21 -7.87 2.09
C ARG A 158 0.26 -7.47 1.94
N LEU A 159 0.57 -6.55 1.02
CA LEU A 159 1.92 -6.02 0.85
C LEU A 159 2.39 -5.31 2.13
N LEU A 160 1.56 -4.44 2.72
CA LEU A 160 1.91 -3.75 3.98
C LEU A 160 2.14 -4.74 5.13
N ARG A 161 1.31 -5.77 5.26
CA ARG A 161 1.50 -6.83 6.26
C ARG A 161 2.87 -7.50 6.07
N ASP A 162 3.15 -7.95 4.86
CA ASP A 162 4.33 -8.77 4.57
C ASP A 162 5.63 -7.95 4.63
N VAL A 163 5.60 -6.67 4.27
CA VAL A 163 6.72 -5.72 4.49
C VAL A 163 7.04 -5.52 5.98
N GLY A 164 6.06 -5.76 6.86
CA GLY A 164 6.25 -5.76 8.31
C GLY A 164 6.77 -7.08 8.89
N ASP A 165 6.83 -8.16 8.10
CA ASP A 165 7.29 -9.48 8.54
C ASP A 165 8.76 -9.70 8.17
N SER A 166 9.60 -9.94 9.18
CA SER A 166 11.04 -10.17 8.96
C SER A 166 11.33 -11.42 8.13
N ALA A 167 10.51 -12.48 8.26
CA ALA A 167 10.69 -13.71 7.49
C ALA A 167 10.45 -13.47 5.99
N TRP A 168 9.39 -12.72 5.67
CA TRP A 168 9.12 -12.32 4.29
C TRP A 168 10.22 -11.40 3.74
N VAL A 169 10.66 -10.41 4.52
CA VAL A 169 11.75 -9.49 4.12
C VAL A 169 13.05 -10.25 3.83
N ASP A 170 13.38 -11.27 4.61
CA ASP A 170 14.56 -12.09 4.39
C ASP A 170 14.46 -12.93 3.11
N ASN A 171 13.28 -13.42 2.76
CA ASN A 171 13.04 -14.10 1.49
C ASN A 171 13.15 -13.12 0.31
N TYR A 172 12.54 -11.94 0.45
CA TYR A 172 12.60 -10.88 -0.55
C TYR A 172 14.04 -10.47 -0.86
N ARG A 173 14.88 -10.27 0.16
CA ARG A 173 16.31 -9.92 0.01
C ARG A 173 17.11 -10.97 -0.74
N LYS A 174 16.74 -12.25 -0.60
CA LYS A 174 17.41 -13.37 -1.28
C LYS A 174 16.82 -13.64 -2.67
N GLY A 175 15.65 -13.10 -2.97
CA GLY A 175 14.89 -13.37 -4.19
C GLY A 175 14.39 -14.82 -4.29
N TYR A 176 13.96 -15.40 -3.17
CA TYR A 176 13.33 -16.72 -3.09
C TYR A 176 11.82 -16.62 -2.90
#